data_AF-A0A7S2YSJ1-F1
#
_entry.id   AF-A0A7S2YSJ1-F1
#
_cell.length_a   1.000
_cell.length_b   1.000
_cell.length_c   1.000
_cell.angle_alpha   90.00
_cell.angle_beta   90.00
_cell.angle_gamma   90.00
#
_symmetry.space_group_name_H-M   'P 1'
#
loop_
_entity.id
_entity.type
_entity.pdbx_description
1 polymer ?
#
loop_
_entity_poly.entity_id
_entity_poly.type
_entity_poly.pdbx_seq_one_letter_code
_entity_poly.pdbx_strand_id
1 'polypeptide(L)'
;PKRPLSAYNLFFQKERRSILEERELAKQKATSEQEEPPQKKTSGKVVFASMAKTIASKWNNIDPQDKQHYEVLAQAEKLRHKHAIAAWKKECKLVKKQSKLAA
;
A
#
# COMPACT_ATOMS: atom_id res chain seq x y z
N PRO A 1 1.95 9.24 13.68
CA PRO A 1 2.58 8.08 12.99
C PRO A 1 1.57 7.36 12.10
N LYS A 2 1.93 7.01 10.86
CA LYS A 2 1.05 6.26 9.95
C LYS A 2 0.74 4.87 10.52
N ARG A 3 -0.47 4.34 10.29
CA ARG A 3 -0.91 3.03 10.77
C ARG A 3 -0.04 1.91 10.17
N PRO A 4 0.21 0.80 10.91
CA PRO A 4 0.97 -0.32 10.38
C PRO A 4 0.15 -1.04 9.32
N LEU A 5 0.82 -1.61 8.32
CA LEU A 5 0.16 -2.42 7.31
C LEU A 5 -0.08 -3.83 7.85
N SER A 6 -1.26 -4.39 7.55
CA SER A 6 -1.55 -5.81 7.79
C SER A 6 -0.87 -6.68 6.73
N ALA A 7 -0.81 -7.99 6.97
CA ALA A 7 -0.27 -8.95 6.01
C ALA A 7 -0.95 -8.82 4.63
N TYR A 8 -2.28 -8.73 4.63
CA TYR A 8 -3.06 -8.49 3.42
C TYR A 8 -2.69 -7.16 2.74
N ASN A 9 -2.50 -6.07 3.48
CA ASN A 9 -2.18 -4.78 2.88
C ASN A 9 -0.77 -4.74 2.28
N LEU A 10 0.18 -5.46 2.87
CA LEU A 10 1.54 -5.63 2.33
C LEU A 10 1.49 -6.42 1.01
N PHE A 11 0.76 -7.54 1.00
CA PHE A 11 0.51 -8.31 -0.23
C PHE A 11 -0.18 -7.46 -1.30
N PHE A 12 -1.23 -6.72 -0.92
CA PHE A 12 -1.98 -5.86 -1.83
C PHE A 12 -1.10 -4.78 -2.44
N GLN A 13 -0.20 -4.17 -1.65
CA GLN A 13 0.73 -3.17 -2.16
C GLN A 13 1.69 -3.74 -3.19
N LYS A 14 2.22 -4.95 -2.95
CA LYS A 14 3.12 -5.65 -3.88
C LYS A 14 2.40 -6.00 -5.18
N GLU A 15 1.24 -6.65 -5.09
CA GLU A 15 0.49 -7.07 -6.29
C GLU A 15 -0.02 -5.88 -7.09
N ARG A 16 -0.50 -4.82 -6.42
CA ARG A 16 -0.90 -3.58 -7.09
C ARG A 16 0.27 -2.96 -7.84
N ARG A 17 1.47 -2.97 -7.26
CA ARG A 17 2.66 -2.44 -7.94
C ARG A 17 2.97 -3.25 -9.20
N SER A 18 2.97 -4.57 -9.10
CA SER A 18 3.22 -5.46 -10.24
C SER A 18 2.24 -5.22 -11.39
N ILE A 19 0.94 -5.12 -11.10
CA ILE A 19 -0.10 -4.91 -12.12
C ILE A 19 0.04 -3.54 -12.79
N LEU A 20 0.42 -2.51 -12.03
CA LEU A 20 0.65 -1.17 -12.58
C LEU A 20 1.91 -1.14 -13.46
N GLU A 21 3.01 -1.75 -13.00
CA GLU A 21 4.26 -1.84 -13.76
C GLU A 21 4.10 -2.60 -15.07
N GLU A 22 3.40 -3.74 -15.05
CA GLU A 22 3.08 -4.52 -16.25
C GLU A 22 2.28 -3.69 -17.26
N ARG A 23 1.31 -2.90 -16.78
CA ARG A 23 0.48 -2.05 -17.62
C ARG A 23 1.26 -0.87 -18.21
N GLU A 24 2.20 -0.31 -17.47
CA GLU A 24 3.09 0.74 -17.97
C GLU A 24 4.07 0.17 -19.02
N LEU A 25 4.61 -1.03 -18.81
CA LEU A 25 5.45 -1.71 -19.81
C LEU A 25 4.68 -2.02 -21.09
N ALA A 26 3.43 -2.49 -20.98
CA ALA A 26 2.57 -2.74 -22.12
C ALA A 26 2.28 -1.48 -22.94
N LYS A 27 2.08 -0.32 -22.27
CA LYS A 27 1.96 0.97 -22.95
C LYS A 27 3.25 1.34 -23.68
N GLN A 28 4.40 1.22 -23.02
CA GLN A 28 5.70 1.57 -23.61
C GLN A 28 5.99 0.73 -24.86
N LYS A 29 5.69 -0.58 -24.84
CA LYS A 29 5.83 -1.46 -26.03
C LYS A 29 4.88 -1.07 -27.15
N ALA A 30 3.63 -0.76 -26.83
CA ALA A 30 2.62 -0.36 -27.83
C ALA A 30 2.89 1.01 -28.47
N THR A 31 3.73 1.86 -27.87
CA THR A 31 4.07 3.19 -28.41
C THR A 31 5.24 3.14 -29.40
N SER A 32 5.91 1.99 -29.53
CA SER A 32 7.07 1.81 -30.43
C SER A 32 6.69 1.39 -31.86
N GLU A 33 5.45 1.00 -32.12
CA GLU A 33 4.95 0.58 -33.43
C GLU A 33 3.57 1.20 -33.68
N GLN A 34 3.52 2.23 -34.52
CA GLN A 34 2.34 2.94 -35.07
C GLN A 34 1.70 4.05 -34.20
N GLU A 35 1.47 5.20 -34.84
CA GLU A 35 0.71 6.33 -34.32
C GLU A 35 -0.81 6.02 -34.23
N GLU A 36 -1.50 6.70 -33.29
CA GLU A 36 -2.97 6.79 -33.03
C GLU A 36 -3.60 5.77 -32.06
N PRO A 37 -4.72 6.05 -31.32
CA PRO A 37 -5.53 7.28 -31.13
C PRO A 37 -5.69 7.65 -29.62
N PRO A 38 -6.49 8.68 -29.21
CA PRO A 38 -6.61 9.09 -27.81
C PRO A 38 -7.31 8.02 -26.98
N GLN A 39 -6.54 7.31 -26.14
CA GLN A 39 -7.07 6.32 -25.22
C GLN A 39 -8.09 6.99 -24.28
N LYS A 40 -9.37 6.65 -24.46
CA LYS A 40 -10.46 7.08 -23.59
C LYS A 40 -10.08 6.73 -22.16
N LYS A 41 -9.93 7.75 -21.31
CA LYS A 41 -9.60 7.64 -19.89
C LYS A 41 -10.72 6.85 -19.21
N THR A 42 -10.63 5.52 -19.21
CA THR A 42 -11.52 4.71 -18.39
C THR A 42 -11.25 5.13 -16.96
N SER A 43 -12.30 5.62 -16.28
CA SER A 43 -12.19 6.23 -14.96
C SER A 43 -11.35 5.31 -14.05
N GLY A 44 -10.26 5.82 -13.48
CA GLY A 44 -9.31 5.03 -12.69
C GLY A 44 -9.95 4.25 -11.53
N LYS A 45 -11.17 4.63 -11.12
CA LYS A 45 -12.00 3.88 -10.17
C LYS A 45 -12.40 2.49 -10.69
N VAL A 46 -12.73 2.35 -11.97
CA VAL A 46 -13.10 1.07 -12.59
C VAL A 46 -11.90 0.12 -12.63
N VAL A 47 -10.73 0.67 -12.96
CA VAL A 47 -9.46 -0.08 -12.98
C VAL A 47 -9.02 -0.50 -11.58
N PHE A 48 -9.21 0.38 -10.58
CA PHE A 48 -8.92 0.02 -9.19
C PHE A 48 -9.83 -1.11 -8.69
N ALA A 49 -11.13 -1.01 -8.97
CA ALA A 49 -12.09 -2.02 -8.53
C ALA A 49 -11.83 -3.39 -9.15
N SER A 50 -11.49 -3.47 -10.44
CA SER A 50 -11.15 -4.74 -11.09
C SER A 50 -9.87 -5.33 -10.50
N MET A 51 -8.81 -4.52 -10.37
CA MET A 51 -7.55 -4.95 -9.79
C MET A 51 -7.72 -5.42 -8.33
N ALA A 52 -8.48 -4.69 -7.52
CA ALA A 52 -8.72 -5.05 -6.13
C ALA A 52 -9.42 -6.41 -6.00
N LYS A 53 -10.40 -6.71 -6.88
CA LYS A 53 -11.05 -8.03 -6.94
C LYS A 53 -10.05 -9.13 -7.28
N THR A 54 -9.20 -8.94 -8.29
CA THR A 54 -8.17 -9.91 -8.67
C THR A 54 -7.20 -10.18 -7.51
N ILE A 55 -6.72 -9.13 -6.84
CA ILE A 55 -5.79 -9.27 -5.71
C ILE A 55 -6.47 -9.97 -4.52
N ALA A 56 -7.73 -9.65 -4.23
CA ALA A 56 -8.49 -10.32 -3.18
C ALA A 56 -8.65 -11.83 -3.47
N SER A 57 -8.97 -12.20 -4.70
CA SER A 57 -9.03 -13.60 -5.13
C SER A 57 -7.68 -14.30 -5.00
N LYS A 58 -6.57 -13.64 -5.37
CA LYS A 58 -5.23 -14.19 -5.19
C LYS A 58 -4.89 -14.43 -3.71
N TRP A 59 -5.22 -13.48 -2.84
CA TRP A 59 -4.95 -13.61 -1.40
C TRP A 59 -5.73 -14.78 -0.77
N ASN A 60 -6.95 -15.04 -1.22
CA ASN A 60 -7.73 -16.17 -0.70
C ASN A 60 -7.18 -17.54 -1.14
N ASN A 61 -6.40 -17.59 -2.23
CA ASN A 61 -5.80 -18.80 -2.77
C ASN A 61 -4.27 -18.85 -2.61
N ILE A 62 -3.70 -17.97 -1.79
CA ILE A 62 -2.25 -17.93 -1.57
C ILE A 62 -1.80 -19.14 -0.75
N ASP A 63 -0.58 -19.61 -1.03
CA ASP A 63 0.03 -20.68 -0.25
C ASP A 63 0.19 -20.28 1.24
N PRO A 64 -0.03 -21.21 2.19
CA PRO A 64 0.14 -20.91 3.62
C PRO A 64 1.52 -20.40 3.98
N GLN A 65 2.59 -20.84 3.28
CA GLN A 65 3.95 -20.38 3.54
C GLN A 65 4.13 -18.91 3.17
N ASP A 66 3.63 -18.51 2.00
CA ASP A 66 3.63 -17.12 1.56
C ASP A 66 2.77 -16.24 2.49
N LYS A 67 1.61 -16.76 2.91
CA LYS A 67 0.76 -16.08 3.89
C LYS A 67 1.50 -15.81 5.21
N GLN A 68 2.24 -16.81 5.70
CA GLN A 68 3.06 -16.69 6.90
C GLN A 68 4.17 -15.66 6.73
N HIS A 69 4.84 -15.62 5.58
CA HIS A 69 5.84 -14.59 5.27
C HIS A 69 5.28 -13.17 5.44
N TYR A 70 4.09 -12.89 4.88
CA TYR A 70 3.45 -11.58 5.05
C TYR A 70 2.99 -11.30 6.48
N GLU A 71 2.59 -12.33 7.24
CA GLU A 71 2.24 -12.16 8.66
C GLU A 71 3.45 -11.77 9.51
N VAL A 72 4.62 -12.39 9.27
CA VAL A 72 5.87 -12.00 9.94
C VAL A 72 6.23 -10.55 9.64
N LEU A 73 6.14 -10.13 8.36
CA LEU A 73 6.35 -8.74 7.97
C LEU A 73 5.35 -7.79 8.65
N ALA A 74 4.08 -8.18 8.73
CA ALA A 74 3.05 -7.37 9.39
C ALA A 74 3.30 -7.24 10.90
N GLN A 75 3.83 -8.29 11.56
CA GLN A 75 4.20 -8.24 12.97
C GLN A 75 5.36 -7.26 13.23
N ALA A 76 6.39 -7.29 12.38
CA ALA A 76 7.50 -6.33 12.45
C ALA A 76 6.99 -4.88 12.28
N GLU A 77 6.09 -4.67 11.32
CA GLU A 77 5.48 -3.37 11.06
C GLU A 77 4.61 -2.87 12.24
N LYS A 78 3.84 -3.77 12.86
CA LYS A 78 3.11 -3.47 14.11
C LYS A 78 4.05 -3.04 15.22
N LEU A 79 5.19 -3.71 15.39
CA LEU A 79 6.18 -3.36 16.42
C LEU A 79 6.78 -1.97 16.18
N ARG A 80 7.18 -1.69 14.93
CA ARG A 80 7.64 -0.36 14.51
C ARG A 80 6.61 0.73 14.87
N HIS A 81 5.34 0.49 14.55
CA HIS A 81 4.28 1.44 14.84
C HIS A 81 4.07 1.65 16.34
N LYS A 82 4.14 0.59 17.15
CA LYS A 82 4.06 0.69 18.63
C LYS A 82 5.13 1.64 19.16
N HIS A 83 6.38 1.48 18.72
CA HIS A 83 7.48 2.35 19.14
C HIS A 83 7.28 3.79 18.65
N ALA A 84 6.88 3.97 17.39
CA ALA A 84 6.63 5.30 16.82
C ALA A 84 5.48 6.04 17.53
N ILE A 85 4.41 5.34 17.90
CA ILE A 85 3.29 5.91 18.67
C ILE A 85 3.71 6.27 20.08
N ALA A 86 4.53 5.45 20.75
CA ALA A 86 5.05 5.76 22.07
C ALA A 86 5.88 7.06 22.06
N ALA A 87 6.79 7.20 21.09
CA ALA A 87 7.59 8.40 20.89
C ALA A 87 6.70 9.62 20.60
N TRP A 88 5.77 9.51 19.64
CA TRP A 88 4.86 10.60 19.30
C TRP A 88 3.97 11.04 20.47
N LYS A 89 3.46 10.08 21.27
CA LYS A 89 2.68 10.38 22.47
C LYS A 89 3.49 11.15 23.51
N LYS A 90 4.77 10.81 23.68
CA LYS A 90 5.70 11.53 24.57
C LYS A 90 5.87 12.98 24.08
N GLU A 91 6.12 13.16 22.78
CA GLU A 91 6.28 14.47 22.18
C GLU A 91 5.03 15.34 22.33
N CYS A 92 3.85 14.81 22.00
CA CYS A 92 2.60 15.54 22.18
C CYS A 92 2.33 15.95 23.63
N LYS A 93 2.77 15.15 24.61
CA LYS A 93 2.68 15.54 26.03
C LYS A 93 3.62 16.69 26.37
N LEU A 94 4.85 16.68 25.83
CA LEU A 94 5.81 17.75 26.05
C LEU A 94 5.33 19.08 25.45
N VAL A 95 4.85 19.05 24.20
CA VAL A 95 4.29 20.24 23.53
C VAL A 95 3.14 20.84 24.33
N LYS A 96 2.20 20.01 24.82
CA LYS A 96 1.08 20.48 25.65
C LYS A 96 1.53 21.07 26.99
N LYS A 97 2.59 20.53 27.59
CA LYS A 97 3.16 21.06 28.85
C LYS A 97 3.81 22.42 28.60
N GLN A 98 4.58 22.55 27.52
CA GLN A 98 5.23 23.80 27.15
C GLN A 98 4.22 24.89 26.80
N SER A 99 3.17 24.57 26.03
CA SER A 99 2.12 25.54 25.71
C SER A 99 1.36 26.03 26.94
N LYS A 100 1.20 25.19 27.98
CA LYS A 100 0.56 25.58 29.24
C LYS A 100 1.47 26.42 30.15
N LEU A 101 2.80 26.27 30.02
CA LEU A 101 3.77 27.07 30.77
C LEU A 101 4.00 28.45 30.14
N ALA A 102 3.75 28.59 28.84
CA ALA A 102 3.91 29.82 28.08
C ALA A 102 2.64 30.68 28.00
N ALA A 103 1.54 30.23 28.61
CA ALA A 103 0.24 30.92 28.69
C ALA A 103 -0.06 31.28 30.15
#